data_AF-B0MDA1-F1
#
_entry.id   AF-B0MDA1-F1
#
_cell.length_a   1.000
_cell.length_b   1.000
_cell.length_c   1.000
_cell.angle_alpha   90.00
_cell.angle_beta   90.00
_cell.angle_gamma   90.00
#
_symmetry.space_group_name_H-M   'P 1'
#
loop_
_entity.id
_entity.type
_entity.pdbx_description
1 polymer ?
#
loop_
_entity_poly.entity_id
_entity_poly.type
_entity_poly.pdbx_seq_one_letter_code
_entity_poly.pdbx_strand_id
1 'polypeptide(L)' 'MSGVYKIERNEIGSTLIDFFDEVLIEDREIICEALTILVDTSLDFVDCILISRHRVLGDTIVSFDKKLNKMLD' A
#
# COMPACT_ATOMS: atom_id res chain seq x y z
N MET A 1 -8.13 15.57 -1.48
CA MET A 1 -7.45 15.80 -2.78
C MET A 1 -8.13 14.89 -3.79
N SER A 2 -8.91 15.44 -4.71
CA SER A 2 -9.41 14.67 -5.85
C SER A 2 -8.24 14.47 -6.82
N GLY A 3 -7.72 13.24 -6.92
CA GLY A 3 -6.68 12.89 -7.90
C GLY A 3 -7.14 13.14 -9.34
N VAL A 4 -6.25 12.95 -10.31
CA VAL A 4 -6.52 13.15 -11.75
C VAL A 4 -7.81 12.46 -12.20
N TYR A 5 -8.09 11.28 -11.65
CA TYR A 5 -9.20 10.44 -12.05
C TYR A 5 -10.46 10.57 -11.19
N LYS A 6 -10.44 11.39 -10.11
CA LYS A 6 -11.59 11.57 -9.19
C LYS A 6 -12.20 10.26 -8.65
N ILE A 7 -11.39 9.21 -8.53
CA ILE A 7 -11.79 7.92 -7.95
C ILE A 7 -11.39 7.92 -6.48
N GLU A 8 -12.27 7.40 -5.62
CA GLU A 8 -12.00 7.26 -4.19
C GLU A 8 -10.97 6.16 -3.93
N ARG A 9 -10.08 6.35 -2.96
CA ARG A 9 -9.04 5.35 -2.63
C ARG A 9 -9.61 3.98 -2.29
N ASN A 10 -10.76 3.96 -1.61
CA ASN A 10 -11.47 2.73 -1.26
C ASN A 10 -11.88 1.96 -2.53
N GLU A 11 -12.44 2.65 -3.53
CA GLU A 11 -12.83 2.05 -4.82
C GLU A 11 -11.62 1.50 -5.58
N ILE A 12 -10.49 2.22 -5.56
CA ILE A 12 -9.23 1.72 -6.15
C ILE A 12 -8.77 0.43 -5.44
N GLY A 13 -8.75 0.44 -4.10
CA GLY A 13 -8.27 -0.68 -3.30
C GLY A 13 -9.11 -1.94 -3.50
N SER A 14 -10.43 -1.83 -3.34
CA SER A 14 -11.34 -2.98 -3.50
C SER A 14 -11.32 -3.54 -4.91
N THR A 15 -11.39 -2.68 -5.94
CA THR A 15 -11.37 -3.11 -7.35
C THR A 15 -10.08 -3.83 -7.70
N LEU A 16 -8.93 -3.35 -7.21
CA LEU A 16 -7.65 -4.01 -7.47
C LEU A 16 -7.53 -5.33 -6.72
N ILE A 17 -7.97 -5.41 -5.46
CA ILE A 17 -7.97 -6.66 -4.70
C ILE A 17 -8.83 -7.71 -5.39
N ASP A 18 -10.04 -7.34 -5.84
CA ASP A 18 -10.93 -8.25 -6.58
C ASP A 18 -10.30 -8.70 -7.91
N PHE A 19 -9.66 -7.77 -8.65
CA PHE A 19 -8.97 -8.11 -9.90
C PHE A 19 -7.79 -9.06 -9.69
N PHE A 20 -7.12 -8.96 -8.54
CA PHE A 20 -5.96 -9.79 -8.20
C PHE A 20 -6.28 -11.26 -7.93
N ASP A 21 -7.55 -11.62 -7.83
CA ASP A 21 -7.98 -13.03 -7.81
C ASP A 21 -7.96 -13.66 -9.22
N GLU A 22 -7.95 -12.84 -10.28
CA GLU A 22 -7.99 -13.29 -11.67
C GLU A 22 -6.61 -13.33 -12.34
N VAL A 23 -5.56 -12.90 -11.65
CA VAL A 23 -4.19 -12.81 -12.19
C VAL A 23 -3.14 -13.35 -11.22
N LEU A 24 -2.03 -13.86 -11.77
CA LEU A 24 -0.87 -14.25 -10.96
C LEU A 24 -0.06 -13.01 -10.59
N ILE A 25 0.19 -12.86 -9.29
CA ILE A 25 0.94 -11.74 -8.72
C ILE A 25 2.06 -12.28 -7.86
N GLU A 26 3.27 -11.85 -8.15
CA GLU A 26 4.42 -12.07 -7.30
C GLU A 26 4.27 -11.25 -6.02
N ASP A 27 4.59 -11.85 -4.87
CA ASP A 27 4.45 -11.23 -3.55
C ASP A 27 3.03 -10.67 -3.28
N ARG A 28 1.98 -11.42 -3.67
CA ARG A 28 0.57 -11.02 -3.53
C ARG A 28 0.23 -10.48 -2.14
N GLU A 29 0.76 -11.11 -1.08
CA GLU A 29 0.53 -10.68 0.31
C GLU A 29 1.02 -9.25 0.56
N ILE A 30 2.18 -8.88 0.00
CA ILE A 30 2.74 -7.54 0.12
C ILE A 30 1.85 -6.52 -0.57
N ILE A 31 1.41 -6.83 -1.79
CA ILE A 31 0.56 -5.94 -2.58
C ILE A 31 -0.81 -5.74 -1.91
N CYS A 32 -1.43 -6.81 -1.39
CA CYS A 32 -2.70 -6.73 -0.67
C CYS A 32 -2.60 -5.88 0.62
N GLU A 33 -1.54 -6.07 1.42
CA GLU A 33 -1.28 -5.24 2.61
C GLU A 33 -1.02 -3.78 2.22
N ALA A 34 -0.26 -3.52 1.15
CA ALA A 34 0.00 -2.17 0.66
C ALA A 34 -1.29 -1.45 0.22
N LEU A 35 -2.21 -2.16 -0.46
CA LEU A 35 -3.51 -1.61 -0.83
C LEU A 35 -4.39 -1.33 0.40
N THR A 36 -4.33 -2.20 1.41
CA THR A 36 -5.05 -1.98 2.68
C THR A 36 -4.55 -0.70 3.37
N ILE A 37 -3.22 -0.54 3.49
CA ILE A 37 -2.60 0.68 4.05
C ILE A 37 -2.96 1.93 3.21
N LEU A 38 -3.01 1.79 1.88
CA LEU A 38 -3.37 2.89 0.99
C LEU A 38 -4.79 3.39 1.26
N VAL A 39 -5.74 2.49 1.50
CA VAL A 39 -7.14 2.85 1.81
C VAL A 39 -7.26 3.50 3.18
N ASP A 40 -6.52 3.00 4.17
CA ASP A 40 -6.61 3.45 5.56
C ASP A 40 -5.81 4.71 5.87
N THR A 41 -4.92 5.14 4.96
CA THR A 41 -4.02 6.26 5.21
C THR A 41 -4.04 7.30 4.09
N SER A 42 -3.31 8.41 4.34
CA SER A 42 -3.07 9.45 3.33
C SER A 42 -1.70 9.32 2.67
N LEU A 43 -1.00 8.20 2.85
CA LEU A 43 0.30 7.95 2.25
C LEU A 43 0.17 7.78 0.73
N ASP A 44 1.30 7.91 0.03
CA ASP A 44 1.37 7.47 -1.35
C ASP A 44 1.57 5.96 -1.42
N PHE A 45 1.36 5.39 -2.60
CA PHE A 45 1.40 3.94 -2.76
C PHE A 45 2.81 3.35 -2.57
N VAL A 46 3.87 4.14 -2.84
CA VAL A 46 5.25 3.67 -2.65
C VAL A 46 5.56 3.51 -1.16
N ASP A 47 5.16 4.48 -0.34
CA ASP A 47 5.25 4.38 1.12
C ASP A 47 4.48 3.15 1.65
N CYS A 48 3.29 2.88 1.10
CA CYS A 48 2.49 1.71 1.49
C CYS A 48 3.20 0.39 1.17
N ILE A 49 3.88 0.29 0.02
CA ILE A 49 4.69 -0.89 -0.34
C ILE A 49 5.85 -1.06 0.65
N LEU A 50 6.56 0.01 0.99
CA LEU A 50 7.69 -0.06 1.93
C LEU A 50 7.23 -0.55 3.31
N ILE A 51 6.11 -0.01 3.82
CA ILE A 51 5.53 -0.45 5.09
C ILE A 51 5.10 -1.93 5.01
N SER A 52 4.46 -2.33 3.91
CA SER A 52 4.04 -3.71 3.70
C SER A 52 5.24 -4.68 3.69
N ARG A 53 6.31 -4.36 2.97
CA ARG A 53 7.55 -5.15 2.98
C ARG A 53 8.16 -5.25 4.37
N HIS A 54 8.17 -4.16 5.13
CA HIS A 54 8.61 -4.18 6.51
C HIS A 54 7.79 -5.14 7.38
N ARG A 55 6.46 -5.08 7.27
CA ARG A 55 5.54 -5.89 8.08
C ARG A 55 5.51 -7.37 7.69
N VAL A 56 5.55 -7.66 6.39
CA VAL A 56 5.37 -9.01 5.84
C VAL A 56 6.71 -9.74 5.73
N LEU A 57 7.76 -9.08 5.24
CA LEU A 57 9.07 -9.70 5.03
C LEU A 57 10.09 -9.40 6.14
N GLY A 58 9.81 -8.44 7.02
CA GLY A 58 10.77 -8.00 8.04
C GLY A 58 11.91 -7.14 7.47
N ASP A 59 11.73 -6.54 6.29
CA ASP A 59 12.73 -5.67 5.68
C ASP A 59 13.03 -4.46 6.56
N THR A 60 14.31 -4.13 6.73
CA THR A 60 14.71 -2.87 7.37
C THR A 60 14.54 -1.72 6.38
N ILE A 61 13.58 -0.85 6.65
CA ILE A 61 13.34 0.35 5.84
C ILE A 61 13.96 1.56 6.54
N VAL A 62 14.76 2.33 5.79
CA VAL A 62 15.39 3.56 6.27
C VAL A 62 14.94 4.70 5.37
N SER A 63 14.31 5.71 5.97
CA SER A 63 13.84 6.90 5.26
C SER A 63 14.10 8.16 6.09
N PHE A 64 14.26 9.29 5.40
CA PHE A 64 14.27 10.62 6.02
C PHE A 64 12.85 11.17 6.23
N ASP A 65 11.83 10.51 5.66
CA ASP A 65 10.43 10.90 5.83
C ASP A 65 9.91 10.51 7.22
N LYS A 66 9.56 11.52 8.00
CA LYS A 66 9.08 11.33 9.38
C LYS A 66 7.70 10.68 9.46
N LYS A 67 6.86 10.84 8.44
CA LYS A 67 5.52 10.24 8.40
C LYS A 67 5.63 8.75 8.11
N LEU A 68 6.50 8.36 7.19
CA LEU A 68 6.80 6.95 6.92
C LEU A 68 7.40 6.27 8.15
N ASN A 69 8.41 6.87 8.78
CA ASN A 69 9.08 6.27 9.94
C ASN A 69 8.11 5.96 11.09
N LYS A 70 7.08 6.79 11.33
CA LYS A 70 6.05 6.53 12.34
C LYS A 70 5.21 5.27 12.09
N MET A 71 5.18 4.78 10.86
CA MET A 71 4.42 3.58 10.47
C MET A 71 5.28 2.31 10.48
N LEU A 72 6.59 2.47 10.66
CA LEU A 72 7.59 1.41 10.73
C LEU A 72 7.97 1.05 12.18
N ASP A 73 7.44 1.79 13.16
CA ASP A 73 7.65 1.58 14.60
C ASP A 73 6.61 0.64 15.21
#